data_AF-A0A556MIJ9-F1
#
_entry.id   AF-A0A556MIJ9-F1
#
_cell.length_a   1.000
_cell.length_b   1.000
_cell.length_c   1.000
_cell.angle_alpha   90.00
_cell.angle_beta   90.00
_cell.angle_gamma   90.00
#
_symmetry.space_group_name_H-M   'P 1'
#
loop_
_entity.id
_entity.type
_entity.pdbx_description
1 polymer ?
#
loop_
_entity_poly.entity_id
_entity_poly.type
_entity_poly.pdbx_seq_one_letter_code
_entity_poly.pdbx_strand_id
1 'polypeptide(L)'
;MDNYTFEMFYDVYWTAVYQAACKRLSDPVKASALTRQVFEELRICTDKASVKDALMFLLRGIQSKVHQLKIRECTEIVYPPLKIFNGTIVSYAN
;
A
#
# COMPACT_ATOMS: atom_id res chain seq x y z
N MET A 1 1.45 7.69 -19.42
CA MET A 1 0.60 6.57 -19.88
C MET A 1 -0.79 7.16 -20.10
N ASP A 2 -1.43 6.95 -21.25
CA ASP A 2 -2.81 7.43 -21.45
C ASP A 2 -3.81 6.60 -20.62
N ASN A 3 -5.03 7.12 -20.43
CA ASN A 3 -6.04 6.48 -19.59
C ASN A 3 -6.42 5.08 -20.07
N TYR A 4 -6.50 4.85 -21.39
CA TYR A 4 -6.88 3.56 -21.94
C TYR A 4 -5.80 2.51 -21.68
N THR A 5 -4.53 2.88 -21.89
CA THR A 5 -3.39 2.02 -21.56
C THR A 5 -3.33 1.71 -20.06
N PHE A 6 -3.66 2.68 -19.20
CA PHE A 6 -3.72 2.47 -17.75
C PHE A 6 -4.83 1.49 -17.35
N GLU A 7 -6.03 1.63 -17.88
CA GLU A 7 -7.16 0.74 -17.57
C GLU A 7 -6.86 -0.71 -18.00
N MET A 8 -6.34 -0.90 -19.22
CA MET A 8 -5.88 -2.22 -19.65
C MET A 8 -4.81 -2.80 -18.73
N PHE A 9 -3.84 -1.98 -18.31
CA PHE A 9 -2.78 -2.43 -17.42
C PHE A 9 -3.30 -2.77 -16.01
N TYR A 10 -4.26 -1.99 -15.52
CA TYR A 10 -4.94 -2.22 -14.25
C TYR A 10 -5.65 -3.57 -14.26
N ASP A 11 -6.49 -3.83 -15.27
CA ASP A 11 -7.27 -5.08 -15.37
C ASP A 11 -6.37 -6.31 -15.49
N VAL A 12 -5.28 -6.21 -16.27
CA VAL A 12 -4.36 -7.34 -16.48
C VAL A 12 -3.54 -7.66 -15.22
N TYR A 13 -3.04 -6.65 -14.51
CA TYR A 13 -2.06 -6.86 -13.44
C TYR A 13 -2.62 -6.75 -12.03
N TRP A 14 -3.87 -6.31 -11.84
CA TRP A 14 -4.51 -6.19 -10.53
C TRP A 14 -4.34 -7.45 -9.69
N THR A 15 -4.76 -8.60 -10.22
CA THR A 15 -4.74 -9.88 -9.51
C THR A 15 -3.33 -10.27 -9.06
N ALA A 16 -2.32 -10.06 -9.92
CA ALA A 16 -0.94 -10.43 -9.61
C ALA A 16 -0.36 -9.57 -8.48
N VAL A 17 -0.62 -8.26 -8.50
CA VAL A 17 -0.15 -7.33 -7.47
C VAL A 17 -0.91 -7.54 -6.16
N TYR A 18 -2.23 -7.76 -6.23
CA TYR A 18 -3.06 -8.09 -5.08
C TYR A 18 -2.58 -9.37 -4.38
N GLN A 19 -2.32 -10.44 -5.13
CA GLN A 19 -1.75 -11.67 -4.59
C GLN A 19 -0.37 -11.44 -3.95
N ALA A 20 0.46 -10.56 -4.51
CA ALA A 20 1.75 -10.21 -3.92
C ALA A 20 1.61 -9.49 -2.56
N ALA A 21 0.56 -8.68 -2.37
CA ALA A 21 0.18 -8.11 -1.08
C ALA A 21 -0.34 -9.18 -0.11
N CYS A 22 -1.27 -10.05 -0.55
CA CYS A 22 -1.84 -11.11 0.28
C CYS A 22 -0.81 -12.12 0.79
N LYS A 23 0.31 -12.32 0.08
CA LYS A 23 1.44 -13.12 0.58
C LYS A 23 2.07 -12.57 1.87
N ARG A 24 1.83 -11.31 2.21
CA ARG A 24 2.49 -10.61 3.33
C ARG A 24 1.52 -9.96 4.32
N LEU A 25 0.24 -9.84 3.93
CA LEU A 25 -0.85 -9.29 4.73
C LEU A 25 -1.96 -10.33 4.85
N SER A 26 -2.39 -10.60 6.07
CA SER A 26 -3.54 -11.48 6.37
C SER A 26 -4.89 -10.79 6.15
N ASP A 27 -4.91 -9.45 6.20
CA ASP A 27 -6.13 -8.65 6.02
C ASP A 27 -6.34 -8.33 4.52
N PRO A 28 -7.39 -8.90 3.88
CA PRO A 28 -7.67 -8.70 2.47
C PRO A 28 -8.08 -7.26 2.14
N VAL A 29 -8.66 -6.51 3.09
CA VAL A 29 -9.06 -5.12 2.91
C VAL A 29 -7.82 -4.24 2.83
N LYS A 30 -6.86 -4.42 3.75
CA LYS A 30 -5.58 -3.71 3.69
C LYS A 30 -4.79 -4.07 2.43
N ALA A 31 -4.78 -5.35 2.03
CA ALA A 31 -4.12 -5.78 0.81
C ALA A 31 -4.70 -5.10 -0.43
N SER A 32 -6.03 -5.01 -0.55
CA SER A 32 -6.72 -4.31 -1.63
C SER A 32 -6.41 -2.81 -1.63
N ALA A 33 -6.48 -2.16 -0.46
CA ALA A 33 -6.19 -0.74 -0.31
C ALA A 33 -4.76 -0.37 -0.73
N LEU A 34 -3.75 -1.13 -0.29
CA LEU A 34 -2.36 -0.90 -0.70
C LEU A 34 -2.14 -1.17 -2.18
N THR A 35 -2.80 -2.20 -2.74
CA THR A 35 -2.73 -2.50 -4.17
C THR A 35 -3.25 -1.31 -4.97
N ARG A 36 -4.42 -0.77 -4.61
CA ARG A 36 -4.98 0.43 -5.26
C ARG A 36 -4.05 1.63 -5.18
N GLN A 37 -3.48 1.92 -4.01
CA GLN A 37 -2.54 3.04 -3.85
C GLN A 37 -1.34 2.94 -4.78
N VAL A 38 -0.77 1.75 -4.95
CA VAL A 38 0.41 1.56 -5.80
C VAL A 38 0.07 1.76 -7.29
N PHE A 39 -1.14 1.39 -7.72
CA PHE A 39 -1.63 1.71 -9.06
C PHE A 39 -1.90 3.22 -9.25
N GLU A 40 -2.43 3.91 -8.24
CA GLU A 40 -2.59 5.36 -8.25
C GLU A 40 -1.23 6.07 -8.35
N GLU A 41 -0.21 5.60 -7.62
CA GLU A 41 1.17 6.08 -7.72
C GLU A 41 1.75 5.86 -9.12
N LEU A 42 1.52 4.69 -9.72
CA LEU A 42 1.92 4.43 -11.11
C LEU A 42 1.28 5.43 -12.08
N ARG A 43 0.00 5.76 -11.88
CA ARG A 43 -0.73 6.73 -12.72
C ARG A 43 -0.10 8.12 -12.65
N ILE A 44 0.37 8.53 -11.48
CA ILE A 44 1.02 9.83 -11.26
C ILE A 44 2.45 9.83 -11.82
N CYS A 45 3.19 8.72 -11.65
CA CYS A 45 4.61 8.66 -11.98
C CYS A 45 4.94 8.33 -13.44
N THR A 46 3.96 8.07 -14.30
CA THR A 46 4.22 7.59 -15.66
C THR A 46 4.04 8.64 -16.75
N ASP A 47 5.08 9.43 -16.99
CA ASP A 47 5.15 10.21 -18.23
C ASP A 47 5.60 9.36 -19.44
N LYS A 48 6.52 8.39 -19.30
CA LYS A 48 7.01 7.56 -20.44
C LYS A 48 7.58 6.17 -20.06
N ALA A 49 7.02 5.49 -19.04
CA ALA A 49 7.54 4.18 -18.63
C ALA A 49 7.08 3.04 -19.56
N SER A 50 7.96 2.07 -19.85
CA SER A 50 7.57 0.85 -20.57
C SER A 50 6.68 -0.05 -19.69
N VAL A 51 5.92 -0.96 -20.31
CA VAL A 51 5.07 -1.96 -19.62
C VAL A 51 5.87 -2.79 -18.60
N LYS A 52 7.13 -3.11 -18.89
CA LYS A 52 8.02 -3.87 -18.00
C LYS A 52 8.43 -3.05 -16.77
N ASP A 53 8.72 -1.76 -16.96
CA ASP A 53 9.07 -0.86 -15.88
C ASP A 53 7.88 -0.62 -14.96
N ALA A 54 6.68 -0.54 -15.54
CA ALA A 54 5.43 -0.39 -14.79
C ALA A 54 5.15 -1.60 -13.87
N LEU A 55 5.33 -2.84 -14.34
CA LEU A 55 5.11 -4.02 -13.48
C LEU A 55 6.13 -4.10 -12.34
N MET A 56 7.40 -3.83 -12.65
CA MET A 56 8.45 -3.77 -11.63
C MET A 56 8.19 -2.66 -10.60
N PHE A 57 7.67 -1.52 -11.05
CA PHE A 57 7.22 -0.45 -10.18
C PHE A 57 6.12 -0.92 -9.23
N LEU A 58 5.07 -1.59 -9.75
CA LEU A 58 3.97 -2.09 -8.92
C LEU A 58 4.46 -3.11 -7.87
N LEU A 59 5.30 -4.07 -8.25
CA LEU A 59 5.80 -5.10 -7.34
C LEU A 59 6.74 -4.54 -6.26
N ARG A 60 7.58 -3.55 -6.61
CA ARG A 60 8.42 -2.85 -5.63
C ARG A 60 7.59 -1.93 -4.73
N GLY A 61 6.63 -1.22 -5.31
CA GLY A 61 5.70 -0.35 -4.60
C GLY A 61 4.92 -1.12 -3.54
N ILE A 62 4.35 -2.28 -3.89
CA ILE A 62 3.59 -3.08 -2.93
C ILE A 62 4.48 -3.62 -1.81
N GLN A 63 5.70 -4.04 -2.11
CA GLN A 63 6.67 -4.46 -1.09
C GLN A 63 7.00 -3.32 -0.13
N SER A 64 7.25 -2.12 -0.65
CA SER A 64 7.54 -0.92 0.14
C SER A 64 6.36 -0.53 1.04
N LYS A 65 5.15 -0.47 0.49
CA LYS A 65 3.93 -0.12 1.24
C LYS A 65 3.62 -1.11 2.35
N VAL A 66 3.75 -2.41 2.07
CA VAL A 66 3.57 -3.44 3.11
C VAL A 66 4.60 -3.28 4.23
N HIS A 67 5.86 -2.97 3.89
CA HIS A 67 6.89 -2.73 4.89
C HIS A 67 6.60 -1.49 5.75
N GLN A 68 6.21 -0.38 5.13
CA GLN A 68 5.80 0.85 5.83
C GLN A 68 4.61 0.62 6.77
N LEU A 69 3.60 -0.14 6.31
CA LEU A 69 2.46 -0.51 7.13
C LEU A 69 2.90 -1.32 8.36
N LYS A 70 3.76 -2.32 8.18
CA LYS A 70 4.28 -3.13 9.30
C LYS A 70 5.08 -2.30 10.29
N ILE A 71 5.93 -1.40 9.81
CA ILE A 71 6.66 -0.47 10.68
C ILE A 71 5.66 0.35 11.50
N ARG A 72 4.66 0.94 10.85
CA ARG A 72 3.64 1.76 11.53
C ARG A 72 2.89 0.95 12.59
N GLU A 73 2.42 -0.24 12.26
CA GLU A 73 1.70 -1.11 13.21
C GLU A 73 2.59 -1.50 14.40
N CYS A 74 3.87 -1.82 14.16
CA CYS A 74 4.83 -2.06 15.23
C CYS A 74 5.07 -0.81 16.09
N THR A 75 5.22 0.36 15.47
CA THR A 75 5.38 1.63 16.18
C THR A 75 4.16 1.95 17.04
N GLU A 76 2.94 1.71 16.55
CA GLU A 76 1.71 1.91 17.33
C GLU A 76 1.59 0.94 18.52
N ILE A 77 2.29 -0.20 18.51
CA ILE A 77 2.36 -1.13 19.65
C ILE A 77 3.41 -0.65 20.67
N VAL A 78 4.60 -0.26 20.20
CA VAL A 78 5.71 0.19 21.07
C VAL A 78 5.42 1.58 21.66
N TYR A 79 4.82 2.45 20.86
CA TYR A 79 4.48 3.83 21.19
C TYR A 79 2.99 4.05 20.87
N PRO A 80 2.09 3.55 21.72
CA PRO A 80 0.67 3.70 21.49
C PRO A 80 0.29 5.18 21.40
N PRO A 81 -0.52 5.57 20.40
CA PRO A 81 -0.96 6.95 20.28
C PRO A 81 -1.73 7.33 21.54
N LEU A 82 -1.44 8.51 22.07
CA LEU A 82 -2.14 9.08 23.22
C LEU A 82 -3.64 9.14 22.89
N LYS A 83 -4.44 8.30 23.56
CA LYS A 83 -5.89 8.36 23.44
C LYS A 83 -6.40 9.34 24.48
N ILE A 84 -7.07 10.39 24.02
CA ILE A 84 -7.80 11.31 24.90
C ILE A 84 -9.14 10.65 25.21
N PHE A 85 -9.32 10.21 26.44
CA PHE A 85 -10.62 9.77 26.96
C PHE A 85 -11.14 10.86 27.89
N ASN A 86 -12.30 11.45 27.57
CA ASN A 86 -12.96 12.48 28.38
C ASN A 86 -12.01 13.63 28.83
N GLY A 87 -11.23 14.18 27.90
CA GLY A 87 -10.31 15.29 28.19
C GLY A 87 -9.05 14.90 28.99
N THR A 88 -8.88 13.63 29.32
CA THR A 88 -7.70 13.11 30.02
C THR A 88 -6.81 12.38 29.02
N ILE A 89 -5.54 12.79 28.94
CA ILE A 89 -4.52 12.08 28.13
C ILE A 89 -4.19 10.78 28.85
N VAL A 90 -4.58 9.64 28.27
CA VAL A 90 -4.21 8.33 28.81
C VAL A 90 -3.02 7.81 27.99
N SER A 91 -1.85 7.79 28.63
CA SER A 91 -0.63 7.16 28.12
C SER A 91 -0.52 5.78 28.77
N TYR A 92 -0.49 4.72 27.97
CA TYR A 92 -0.13 3.38 28.44
C TYR A 92 1.40 3.26 28.36
N ALA A 93 2.12 4.03 29.19
CA ALA A 93 3.52 3.78 29.44
C ALA A 93 3.61 2.57 30.39
N ASN A 94 4.32 1.53 29.97
CA ASN A 94 4.79 0.47 30.88
C ASN A 94 5.74 1.05 31.93
#